data_AF-A0A819BXM9-F1
#
_entry.id   AF-A0A819BXM9-F1
#
_cell.length_a   1.000
_cell.length_b   1.000
_cell.length_c   1.000
_cell.angle_alpha   90.00
_cell.angle_beta   90.00
_cell.angle_gamma   90.00
#
_symmetry.space_group_name_H-M   'P 1'
#
loop_
_entity.id
_entity.type
_entity.pdbx_description
1 polymer ?
#
loop_
_entity_poly.entity_id
_entity_poly.type
_entity_poly.pdbx_seq_one_letter_code
_entity_poly.pdbx_strand_id
1 'polypeptide(L)'
;MLISTFYFVLFYQEIVSVFSWGPIGHSLVARLAQSQLDSSTNNWIQNYIPRNLSGDLSAIASWPDIILNPMANPLGSKNWLWSRELHSAYIPDWSCEYISSRDCLNDRCLEGALKNYSQRLIDNNYDYVQQQQALFFLVHFVGDAHQPLHAGFKGHFRRKNITGFFFDGIHTTDLHEIWDSGIINIHINRHFQSDTNLYYQYLKSLMLNQSLLVNETYNDYKKWIDESVDY
;
A
#
# COMPACT_ATOMS: atom_id res chain seq x y z
N MET A 1 44.42 21.37 -31.43
CA MET A 1 43.29 20.45 -31.66
C MET A 1 42.89 19.90 -30.30
N LEU A 2 42.01 20.59 -29.57
CA LEU A 2 41.57 20.20 -28.23
C LEU A 2 40.40 19.22 -28.38
N ILE A 3 40.61 17.98 -27.96
CA ILE A 3 39.58 16.94 -27.94
C ILE A 3 38.76 17.18 -26.67
N SER A 4 37.54 17.71 -26.81
CA SER A 4 36.58 17.76 -25.71
C SER A 4 36.03 16.36 -25.46
N THR A 5 36.43 15.76 -24.36
CA THR A 5 35.83 14.53 -23.84
C THR A 5 34.48 14.88 -23.23
N PHE A 6 33.39 14.53 -23.91
CA PHE A 6 32.04 14.63 -23.34
C PHE A 6 31.81 13.44 -22.40
N TYR A 7 31.71 13.72 -21.10
CA TYR A 7 31.25 12.75 -20.12
C TYR A 7 29.73 12.64 -20.22
N PHE A 8 29.24 11.53 -20.78
CA PHE A 8 27.84 11.14 -20.65
C PHE A 8 27.62 10.64 -19.23
N VAL A 9 27.01 11.48 -18.39
CA VAL A 9 26.48 11.06 -17.08
C VAL A 9 25.19 10.29 -17.35
N LEU A 10 25.25 8.96 -17.33
CA LEU A 10 24.07 8.10 -17.30
C LEU A 10 23.44 8.21 -15.91
N PHE A 11 22.34 8.96 -15.80
CA PHE A 11 21.46 8.87 -14.65
C PHE A 11 20.75 7.50 -14.71
N TYR A 12 21.28 6.52 -13.98
CA TYR A 12 20.52 5.32 -13.61
C TYR A 12 19.39 5.78 -12.68
N GLN A 13 18.18 5.95 -13.22
CA GLN A 13 16.99 5.90 -12.39
C GLN A 13 16.85 4.47 -11.90
N GLU A 14 17.32 4.20 -10.68
CA GLU A 14 17.01 2.93 -10.03
C GLU A 14 15.49 2.78 -9.95
N ILE A 15 14.99 1.68 -10.52
CA ILE A 15 13.58 1.31 -10.45
C ILE A 15 13.35 0.78 -9.04
N VAL A 16 13.10 1.70 -8.12
CA VAL A 16 12.75 1.36 -6.76
C VAL A 16 11.26 0.99 -6.74
N SER A 17 10.95 -0.30 -6.86
CA SER A 17 9.59 -0.82 -6.64
C SER A 17 9.29 -0.79 -5.16
N VAL A 18 8.80 0.33 -4.65
CA VAL A 18 8.21 0.39 -3.32
C VAL A 18 6.93 -0.44 -3.38
N PHE A 19 6.96 -1.63 -2.79
CA PHE A 19 5.74 -2.33 -2.44
C PHE A 19 5.24 -1.71 -1.14
N SER A 20 3.95 -1.59 -0.96
CA SER A 20 3.37 -1.59 0.39
C SER A 20 3.32 -2.99 0.92
N TRP A 21 2.55 -3.26 1.99
CA TRP A 21 2.25 -4.63 2.41
C TRP A 21 2.31 -5.56 1.21
N GLY A 22 3.09 -6.64 1.29
CA GLY A 22 3.21 -7.55 0.17
C GLY A 22 1.82 -8.07 -0.23
N PRO A 23 1.69 -8.77 -1.37
CA PRO A 23 0.39 -9.23 -1.86
C PRO A 23 -0.47 -9.97 -0.82
N ILE A 24 0.16 -10.69 0.11
CA ILE A 24 -0.53 -11.35 1.23
C ILE A 24 -1.10 -10.34 2.23
N GLY A 25 -0.35 -9.32 2.65
CA GLY A 25 -0.83 -8.31 3.60
C GLY A 25 -2.02 -7.53 3.03
N HIS A 26 -1.92 -7.06 1.78
CA HIS A 26 -3.03 -6.40 1.08
C HIS A 26 -4.27 -7.29 0.96
N SER A 27 -4.07 -8.55 0.58
CA SER A 27 -5.17 -9.52 0.51
C SER A 27 -5.84 -9.70 1.88
N LEU A 28 -5.07 -9.84 2.96
CA LEU A 28 -5.61 -10.00 4.32
C LEU A 28 -6.42 -8.79 4.78
N VAL A 29 -5.90 -7.57 4.59
CA VAL A 29 -6.61 -6.32 4.92
C VAL A 29 -7.93 -6.24 4.16
N ALA A 30 -7.91 -6.47 2.84
CA ALA A 30 -9.10 -6.43 2.00
C ALA A 30 -10.14 -7.49 2.40
N ARG A 31 -9.72 -8.71 2.76
CA ARG A 31 -10.62 -9.78 3.24
C ARG A 31 -11.28 -9.41 4.57
N LEU A 32 -10.51 -8.86 5.51
CA LEU A 32 -11.03 -8.41 6.80
C LEU A 32 -12.05 -7.29 6.60
N ALA A 33 -11.72 -6.28 5.78
CA ALA A 33 -12.63 -5.20 5.42
C ALA A 33 -13.92 -5.73 4.78
N GLN A 34 -13.82 -6.59 3.76
CA GLN A 34 -14.97 -7.17 3.08
C GLN A 34 -15.89 -7.94 4.03
N SER A 35 -15.32 -8.62 5.03
CA SER A 35 -16.08 -9.40 6.01
C SER A 35 -16.94 -8.55 6.96
N GLN A 36 -16.69 -7.24 7.03
CA GLN A 36 -17.44 -6.29 7.84
C GLN A 36 -18.49 -5.50 7.04
N LEU A 37 -18.46 -5.59 5.71
CA LEU A 37 -19.42 -4.87 4.87
C LEU A 37 -20.82 -5.48 4.98
N ASP A 38 -21.83 -4.63 5.03
CA ASP A 38 -23.21 -5.07 4.92
C ASP A 38 -23.52 -5.64 3.51
N SER A 39 -24.66 -6.30 3.38
CA SER A 39 -25.06 -6.93 2.12
C SER A 39 -25.27 -5.92 0.99
N SER A 40 -25.71 -4.69 1.30
CA SER A 40 -25.96 -3.66 0.29
C SER A 40 -24.66 -3.15 -0.31
N THR A 41 -23.65 -2.94 0.53
CA THR A 41 -22.32 -2.47 0.12
C THR A 41 -21.57 -3.58 -0.62
N ASN A 42 -21.66 -4.83 -0.15
CA ASN A 42 -21.09 -5.97 -0.88
C ASN A 42 -21.67 -6.10 -2.30
N ASN A 43 -22.99 -5.99 -2.44
CA ASN A 43 -23.63 -6.03 -3.76
C ASN A 43 -23.23 -4.84 -4.64
N TRP A 44 -23.06 -3.67 -4.05
CA TRP A 44 -22.61 -2.48 -4.79
C TRP A 44 -21.18 -2.66 -5.31
N ILE A 45 -20.25 -3.09 -4.46
CA ILE A 45 -18.84 -3.35 -4.79
C ILE A 45 -18.71 -4.42 -5.88
N GLN A 46 -19.54 -5.46 -5.85
CA GLN A 46 -19.54 -6.52 -6.88
C GLN A 46 -19.72 -5.96 -8.30
N ASN A 47 -20.43 -4.84 -8.47
CA ASN A 47 -20.59 -4.21 -9.79
C ASN A 47 -19.31 -3.57 -10.32
N TYR A 48 -18.35 -3.25 -9.45
CA TYR A 48 -17.05 -2.66 -9.82
C TYR A 48 -15.93 -3.70 -9.89
N ILE A 49 -16.15 -4.93 -9.43
CA ILE A 49 -15.15 -5.99 -9.52
C ILE A 49 -15.38 -6.83 -10.79
N PRO A 50 -14.34 -7.14 -11.59
CA PRO A 50 -14.46 -8.02 -12.74
C PRO A 50 -15.18 -9.33 -12.39
N ARG A 51 -16.15 -9.73 -13.24
CA ARG A 51 -17.03 -10.88 -12.96
C ARG A 51 -16.28 -12.19 -12.67
N ASN A 52 -15.11 -12.39 -13.27
CA ASN A 52 -14.28 -13.57 -13.05
C ASN A 52 -13.62 -13.63 -11.66
N LEU A 53 -13.62 -12.52 -10.92
CA LEU A 53 -13.13 -12.43 -9.54
C LEU A 53 -14.26 -12.58 -8.52
N SER A 54 -15.52 -12.77 -8.96
CA SER A 54 -16.67 -13.08 -8.11
C SER A 54 -16.89 -12.12 -6.94
N GLY A 55 -16.55 -10.83 -7.12
CA GLY A 55 -16.69 -9.83 -6.07
C GLY A 55 -15.64 -9.87 -4.97
N ASP A 56 -14.56 -10.64 -5.12
CA ASP A 56 -13.50 -10.74 -4.12
C ASP A 56 -12.64 -9.46 -4.11
N LEU A 57 -12.75 -8.66 -3.04
CA LEU A 57 -11.96 -7.44 -2.88
C LEU A 57 -10.46 -7.75 -2.76
N SER A 58 -10.11 -8.90 -2.21
CA SER A 58 -8.72 -9.28 -2.02
C SER A 58 -7.99 -9.57 -3.32
N ALA A 59 -8.74 -9.94 -4.37
CA ALA A 59 -8.20 -10.17 -5.69
C ALA A 59 -7.77 -8.90 -6.43
N ILE A 60 -8.30 -7.73 -6.03
CA ILE A 60 -7.93 -6.43 -6.61
C ILE A 60 -6.99 -5.61 -5.71
N ALA A 61 -6.76 -6.06 -4.47
CA ALA A 61 -6.05 -5.29 -3.46
C ALA A 61 -4.61 -4.96 -3.85
N SER A 62 -3.95 -5.81 -4.64
CA SER A 62 -2.58 -5.58 -5.13
C SER A 62 -2.52 -4.91 -6.52
N TRP A 63 -3.66 -4.56 -7.12
CA TRP A 63 -3.70 -4.01 -8.48
C TRP A 63 -2.83 -2.75 -8.67
N PRO A 64 -2.85 -1.75 -7.75
CA PRO A 64 -1.99 -0.56 -7.86
C PRO A 64 -0.48 -0.85 -7.95
N ASP A 65 0.01 -1.84 -7.21
CA ASP A 65 1.41 -2.26 -7.32
C ASP A 65 1.68 -3.03 -8.62
N ILE A 66 0.74 -3.90 -9.02
CA ILE A 66 0.85 -4.72 -10.23
C ILE A 66 0.94 -3.84 -11.48
N ILE A 67 0.12 -2.78 -11.58
CA ILE A 67 0.15 -1.88 -12.75
C ILE A 67 1.44 -1.07 -12.82
N LEU A 68 2.11 -0.81 -11.70
CA LEU A 68 3.40 -0.13 -11.63
C LEU A 68 4.58 -1.04 -11.96
N ASN A 69 4.42 -2.37 -11.80
CA ASN A 69 5.47 -3.35 -12.00
C ASN A 69 5.72 -3.63 -13.50
N PRO A 70 6.92 -3.34 -14.05
CA PRO A 70 7.23 -3.58 -15.45
C PRO A 70 7.22 -5.06 -15.86
N MET A 71 7.40 -6.00 -14.93
CA MET A 71 7.30 -7.43 -15.25
C MET A 71 5.85 -7.88 -15.45
N ALA A 72 4.92 -7.33 -14.66
CA ALA A 72 3.50 -7.67 -14.74
C ALA A 72 2.75 -6.81 -15.76
N ASN A 73 3.20 -5.57 -15.98
CA ASN A 73 2.63 -4.60 -16.92
C ASN A 73 3.73 -3.97 -17.81
N PRO A 74 4.37 -4.75 -18.69
CA PRO A 74 5.55 -4.31 -19.45
C PRO A 74 5.28 -3.15 -20.41
N LEU A 75 4.07 -3.07 -20.96
CA LEU A 75 3.70 -2.05 -21.94
C LEU A 75 2.98 -0.85 -21.31
N GLY A 76 2.33 -1.04 -20.16
CA GLY A 76 1.49 -0.02 -19.54
C GLY A 76 2.09 0.64 -18.31
N SER A 77 3.09 0.04 -17.63
CA SER A 77 3.58 0.51 -16.32
C SER A 77 4.08 1.95 -16.32
N LYS A 78 4.66 2.40 -17.45
CA LYS A 78 5.10 3.79 -17.64
C LYS A 78 3.96 4.80 -17.54
N ASN A 79 2.74 4.42 -17.92
CA ASN A 79 1.56 5.28 -17.87
C ASN A 79 1.03 5.47 -16.44
N TRP A 80 1.52 4.68 -15.49
CA TRP A 80 1.09 4.69 -14.10
C TRP A 80 2.13 5.26 -13.14
N LEU A 81 3.31 5.65 -13.62
CA LEU A 81 4.40 6.16 -12.77
C LEU A 81 3.99 7.34 -11.89
N TRP A 82 2.99 8.12 -12.31
CA TRP A 82 2.43 9.22 -11.54
C TRP A 82 1.80 8.76 -10.21
N SER A 83 1.33 7.51 -10.11
CA SER A 83 0.69 6.99 -8.90
C SER A 83 1.69 6.53 -7.85
N ARG A 84 2.97 6.34 -8.19
CA ARG A 84 3.98 5.79 -7.28
C ARG A 84 4.13 6.58 -5.98
N GLU A 85 4.06 7.91 -6.06
CA GLU A 85 4.18 8.78 -4.88
C GLU A 85 2.96 8.67 -3.94
N LEU A 86 1.84 8.16 -4.45
CA LEU A 86 0.58 8.04 -3.71
C LEU A 86 0.58 6.87 -2.71
N HIS A 87 1.54 5.94 -2.83
CA HIS A 87 1.66 4.81 -1.92
C HIS A 87 2.30 5.20 -0.58
N SER A 88 2.77 6.44 -0.38
CA SER A 88 3.52 6.77 0.84
C SER A 88 3.33 8.21 1.31
N ALA A 89 3.56 8.43 2.60
CA ALA A 89 3.56 9.72 3.26
C ALA A 89 4.95 9.95 3.88
N TYR A 90 5.89 10.48 3.10
CA TYR A 90 7.27 10.61 3.57
C TYR A 90 7.47 11.80 4.50
N ILE A 91 8.13 11.58 5.63
CA ILE A 91 8.53 12.63 6.58
C ILE A 91 10.04 12.94 6.50
N PRO A 92 10.50 14.11 6.99
CA PRO A 92 11.92 14.44 7.07
C PRO A 92 12.68 13.43 7.93
N ASP A 93 13.96 13.21 7.62
CA ASP A 93 14.81 12.34 8.43
C ASP A 93 14.83 12.80 9.90
N TRP A 94 14.72 11.84 10.82
CA TRP A 94 14.68 12.07 12.28
C TRP A 94 13.45 12.84 12.80
N SER A 95 12.46 13.12 11.94
CA SER A 95 11.16 13.64 12.36
C SER A 95 10.25 12.48 12.76
N CYS A 96 9.74 12.45 13.98
CA CYS A 96 8.66 11.53 14.39
C CYS A 96 7.29 12.21 14.32
N GLU A 97 7.15 13.19 13.44
CA GLU A 97 5.93 13.97 13.29
C GLU A 97 5.59 14.11 11.80
N TYR A 98 4.35 13.77 11.46
CA TYR A 98 3.75 14.02 10.16
C TYR A 98 2.96 15.33 10.16
N ILE A 99 3.27 16.19 9.19
CA ILE A 99 2.61 17.47 9.00
C ILE A 99 2.10 17.54 7.56
N SER A 100 0.78 17.38 7.36
CA SER A 100 0.14 17.32 6.04
C SER A 100 0.59 18.45 5.09
N SER A 101 0.67 19.68 5.58
CA SER A 101 1.07 20.84 4.77
C SER A 101 2.53 20.83 4.32
N ARG A 102 3.40 20.08 5.01
CA ARG A 102 4.83 19.93 4.70
C ARG A 102 5.08 18.67 3.88
N ASP A 103 4.43 17.57 4.28
CA ASP A 103 4.77 16.20 3.85
C ASP A 103 3.85 15.70 2.73
N CYS A 104 2.65 16.28 2.58
CA CYS A 104 1.68 15.96 1.54
C CYS A 104 1.45 17.13 0.56
N LEU A 105 2.52 17.65 -0.01
CA LEU A 105 2.42 18.79 -0.93
C LEU A 105 1.52 18.46 -2.13
N ASN A 106 0.52 19.32 -2.37
CA ASN A 106 -0.45 19.21 -3.46
C ASN A 106 -1.27 17.90 -3.44
N ASP A 107 -1.52 17.33 -2.27
CA ASP A 107 -2.22 16.04 -2.10
C ASP A 107 -1.53 14.87 -2.86
N ARG A 108 -0.23 15.01 -3.20
CA ARG A 108 0.57 13.97 -3.88
C ARG A 108 1.29 13.08 -2.86
N CYS A 109 0.52 12.48 -1.98
CA CYS A 109 0.99 11.50 -1.00
C CYS A 109 -0.16 10.54 -0.64
N LEU A 110 0.09 9.61 0.27
CA LEU A 110 -0.91 8.65 0.73
C LEU A 110 -2.16 9.26 1.38
N GLU A 111 -2.02 10.28 2.25
CA GLU A 111 -3.17 11.01 2.83
C GLU A 111 -4.04 11.63 1.71
N GLY A 112 -3.41 12.36 0.79
CA GLY A 112 -4.10 12.98 -0.34
C GLY A 112 -4.74 11.97 -1.28
N ALA A 113 -4.12 10.80 -1.47
CA ALA A 113 -4.66 9.72 -2.28
C ALA A 113 -5.92 9.11 -1.65
N LEU A 114 -5.90 8.83 -0.35
CA LEU A 114 -7.08 8.36 0.40
C LEU A 114 -8.25 9.34 0.27
N LYS A 115 -7.98 10.64 0.46
CA LYS A 115 -8.98 11.70 0.30
C LYS A 115 -9.53 11.78 -1.13
N ASN A 116 -8.67 11.69 -2.13
CA ASN A 116 -9.09 11.77 -3.52
C ASN A 116 -9.93 10.56 -3.94
N TYR A 117 -9.44 9.34 -3.70
CA TYR A 117 -10.10 8.14 -4.21
C TYR A 117 -11.36 7.75 -3.43
N SER A 118 -11.46 8.11 -2.15
CA SER A 118 -12.74 8.01 -1.42
C SER A 118 -13.83 8.91 -2.03
N GLN A 119 -13.48 10.15 -2.41
CA GLN A 119 -14.41 11.07 -3.06
C GLN A 119 -14.78 10.63 -4.48
N ARG A 120 -13.79 10.28 -5.31
CA ARG A 120 -13.99 9.87 -6.70
C ARG A 120 -14.87 8.63 -6.82
N LEU A 121 -14.79 7.71 -5.86
CA LEU A 121 -15.56 6.47 -5.86
C LEU A 121 -17.07 6.69 -5.82
N ILE A 122 -17.54 7.78 -5.20
CA ILE A 122 -18.98 8.07 -5.02
C ILE A 122 -19.47 9.28 -5.83
N ASP A 123 -18.57 9.97 -6.53
CA ASP A 123 -18.90 11.13 -7.34
C ASP A 123 -19.38 10.72 -8.74
N ASN A 124 -20.63 11.08 -9.05
CA ASN A 124 -21.31 10.77 -10.31
C ASN A 124 -20.75 11.52 -11.53
N ASN A 125 -19.84 12.48 -11.33
CA ASN A 125 -19.12 13.13 -12.42
C ASN A 125 -18.02 12.25 -13.03
N TYR A 126 -17.60 11.19 -12.33
CA TYR A 126 -16.65 10.21 -12.85
C TYR A 126 -17.37 9.06 -13.55
N ASP A 127 -16.80 8.59 -14.64
CA ASP A 127 -17.32 7.42 -15.33
C ASP A 127 -17.06 6.12 -14.55
N TYR A 128 -17.71 5.04 -14.99
CA TYR A 128 -17.58 3.73 -14.37
C TYR A 128 -16.13 3.24 -14.24
N VAL A 129 -15.28 3.48 -15.25
CA VAL A 129 -13.89 3.02 -15.24
C VAL A 129 -13.09 3.81 -14.21
N GLN A 130 -13.31 5.10 -14.13
CA GLN A 130 -12.68 5.97 -13.15
C GLN A 130 -13.10 5.64 -11.72
N GLN A 131 -14.38 5.33 -11.48
CA GLN A 131 -14.89 4.88 -10.18
C GLN A 131 -14.36 3.49 -9.80
N GLN A 132 -14.29 2.56 -10.76
CA GLN A 132 -13.66 1.25 -10.56
C GLN A 132 -12.19 1.38 -10.16
N GLN A 133 -11.42 2.22 -10.87
CA GLN A 133 -10.03 2.50 -10.49
C GLN A 133 -9.95 3.14 -9.11
N ALA A 134 -10.87 4.04 -8.77
CA ALA A 134 -10.93 4.66 -7.45
C ALA A 134 -11.15 3.61 -6.34
N LEU A 135 -12.02 2.62 -6.56
CA LEU A 135 -12.18 1.50 -5.63
C LEU A 135 -10.87 0.73 -5.44
N PHE A 136 -10.18 0.40 -6.54
CA PHE A 136 -8.98 -0.44 -6.46
C PHE A 136 -7.83 0.28 -5.77
N PHE A 137 -7.64 1.56 -6.10
CA PHE A 137 -6.67 2.41 -5.42
C PHE A 137 -7.01 2.58 -3.94
N LEU A 138 -8.28 2.84 -3.60
CA LEU A 138 -8.70 3.03 -2.21
C LEU A 138 -8.44 1.78 -1.37
N VAL A 139 -8.80 0.60 -1.86
CA VAL A 139 -8.59 -0.68 -1.14
C VAL A 139 -7.11 -0.90 -0.84
N HIS A 140 -6.24 -0.61 -1.81
CA HIS A 140 -4.79 -0.72 -1.64
C HIS A 140 -4.24 0.32 -0.66
N PHE A 141 -4.59 1.59 -0.83
CA PHE A 141 -4.05 2.68 -0.01
C PHE A 141 -4.50 2.61 1.46
N VAL A 142 -5.67 2.02 1.74
CA VAL A 142 -6.04 1.69 3.12
C VAL A 142 -5.04 0.69 3.72
N GLY A 143 -4.59 -0.30 2.95
CA GLY A 143 -3.50 -1.18 3.35
C GLY A 143 -2.21 -0.40 3.60
N ASP A 144 -1.74 0.37 2.62
CA ASP A 144 -0.51 1.16 2.71
C ASP A 144 -0.48 2.06 3.95
N ALA A 145 -1.60 2.68 4.28
CA ALA A 145 -1.69 3.64 5.38
C ALA A 145 -1.45 3.02 6.75
N HIS A 146 -1.55 1.69 6.85
CA HIS A 146 -1.31 0.93 8.07
C HIS A 146 0.00 0.13 8.00
N GLN A 147 0.84 0.35 6.98
CA GLN A 147 2.21 -0.17 6.96
C GLN A 147 3.13 0.95 7.50
N PRO A 148 3.73 0.81 8.70
CA PRO A 148 4.47 1.90 9.35
C PRO A 148 5.54 2.58 8.47
N LEU A 149 6.31 1.80 7.72
CA LEU A 149 7.36 2.34 6.86
C LEU A 149 6.82 3.08 5.62
N HIS A 150 5.52 2.99 5.30
CA HIS A 150 4.85 3.83 4.31
C HIS A 150 4.69 5.27 4.78
N ALA A 151 4.77 5.50 6.08
CA ALA A 151 4.88 6.82 6.70
C ALA A 151 6.32 7.12 7.17
N GLY A 152 7.34 6.58 6.50
CA GLY A 152 8.75 6.67 6.94
C GLY A 152 9.57 7.82 6.35
N PHE A 153 10.88 7.80 6.62
CA PHE A 153 11.82 8.85 6.20
C PHE A 153 12.02 8.95 4.67
N LYS A 154 12.16 10.19 4.17
CA LYS A 154 12.38 10.52 2.75
C LYS A 154 13.85 10.53 2.31
N GLY A 155 14.81 10.70 3.21
CA GLY A 155 16.19 11.06 2.89
C GLY A 155 17.18 9.90 2.95
N HIS A 156 18.20 10.04 3.78
CA HIS A 156 19.29 9.07 3.90
C HIS A 156 18.81 7.75 4.50
N PHE A 157 17.85 7.84 5.41
CA PHE A 157 17.25 6.71 6.13
C PHE A 157 15.98 6.20 5.47
N ARG A 158 15.82 6.41 4.15
CA ARG A 158 14.77 5.71 3.40
C ARG A 158 14.87 4.23 3.70
N ARG A 159 13.76 3.64 4.13
CA ARG A 159 13.54 2.22 4.44
C ARG A 159 14.31 1.21 3.56
N LYS A 160 14.45 1.50 2.27
CA LYS A 160 15.16 0.64 1.30
C LYS A 160 16.68 0.74 1.30
N ASN A 161 17.23 1.78 1.92
CA ASN A 161 18.65 1.98 2.10
C ASN A 161 19.16 1.27 3.37
N ILE A 162 18.26 0.80 4.23
CA ILE A 162 18.60 0.05 5.44
C ILE A 162 18.57 -1.43 5.09
N THR A 163 19.73 -1.99 4.77
CA THR A 163 19.86 -3.39 4.34
C THR A 163 20.51 -4.25 5.41
N GLY A 164 20.16 -5.53 5.43
CA GLY A 164 20.69 -6.50 6.38
C GLY A 164 20.32 -7.93 6.01
N PHE A 165 20.82 -8.89 6.80
CA PHE A 165 20.41 -10.28 6.66
C PHE A 165 19.12 -10.53 7.44
N PHE A 166 18.17 -11.23 6.83
CA PHE A 166 16.91 -11.59 7.48
C PHE A 166 16.81 -13.08 7.79
N PHE A 167 16.54 -13.39 9.06
CA PHE A 167 16.24 -14.70 9.67
C PHE A 167 17.16 -15.90 9.39
N ASP A 168 17.48 -16.23 8.14
CA ASP A 168 18.39 -17.34 7.80
C ASP A 168 19.86 -16.92 7.72
N GLY A 169 20.14 -15.62 7.80
CA GLY A 169 21.51 -15.10 7.78
C GLY A 169 22.17 -15.15 6.41
N ILE A 170 21.45 -15.54 5.35
CA ILE A 170 21.97 -15.76 4.00
C ILE A 170 21.34 -14.79 3.01
N HIS A 171 20.04 -14.52 3.13
CA HIS A 171 19.36 -13.56 2.24
C HIS A 171 19.52 -12.14 2.77
N THR A 172 20.14 -11.28 1.95
CA THR A 172 20.12 -9.83 2.16
C THR A 172 18.78 -9.29 1.69
N THR A 173 18.15 -8.48 2.53
CA THR A 173 16.90 -7.76 2.23
C THR A 173 17.01 -6.36 2.83
N ASP A 174 16.04 -5.51 2.55
CA ASP A 174 15.92 -4.19 3.17
C ASP A 174 14.83 -4.18 4.25
N LEU A 175 14.89 -3.21 5.16
CA LEU A 175 13.93 -3.11 6.27
C LEU A 175 12.49 -2.99 5.76
N HIS A 176 12.30 -2.38 4.59
CA HIS A 176 10.99 -2.20 3.97
C HIS A 176 10.35 -3.54 3.61
N GLU A 177 11.09 -4.39 2.90
CA GLU A 177 10.62 -5.72 2.48
C GLU A 177 10.36 -6.66 3.68
N ILE A 178 11.13 -6.51 4.77
CA ILE A 178 10.90 -7.24 6.01
C ILE A 178 9.51 -6.92 6.57
N TRP A 179 9.12 -5.64 6.62
CA TRP A 179 7.81 -5.22 7.11
C TRP A 179 6.69 -5.59 6.14
N ASP A 180 6.87 -5.34 4.84
CA ASP A 180 5.85 -5.64 3.83
C ASP A 180 5.49 -7.12 3.80
N SER A 181 6.50 -7.99 3.85
CA SER A 181 6.34 -9.42 3.53
C SER A 181 7.05 -10.34 4.50
N GLY A 182 8.27 -10.01 4.93
CA GLY A 182 9.12 -10.91 5.71
C GLY A 182 8.47 -11.41 7.01
N ILE A 183 7.99 -10.48 7.84
CA ILE A 183 7.37 -10.80 9.14
C ILE A 183 6.10 -11.63 8.94
N ILE A 184 5.21 -11.22 8.03
CA ILE A 184 3.94 -11.91 7.73
C ILE A 184 4.21 -13.33 7.23
N ASN A 185 5.07 -13.48 6.22
CA ASN A 185 5.36 -14.76 5.61
C ASN A 185 5.95 -15.76 6.60
N ILE A 186 6.90 -15.31 7.43
CA ILE A 186 7.49 -16.16 8.46
C ILE A 186 6.47 -16.57 9.50
N HIS A 187 5.60 -15.65 9.92
CA HIS A 187 4.57 -15.95 10.90
C HIS A 187 3.60 -17.01 10.37
N ILE A 188 3.12 -16.85 9.12
CA ILE A 188 2.27 -17.82 8.43
C ILE A 188 2.97 -19.18 8.29
N ASN A 189 4.22 -19.19 7.85
CA ASN A 189 4.99 -20.42 7.65
C ASN A 189 5.21 -21.19 8.95
N ARG A 190 5.54 -20.50 10.05
CA ARG A 190 5.87 -21.14 11.33
C ARG A 190 4.65 -21.55 12.14
N HIS A 191 3.59 -20.77 12.10
CA HIS A 191 2.47 -20.92 13.04
C HIS A 191 1.16 -21.34 12.37
N PHE A 192 1.07 -21.26 11.04
CA PHE A 192 -0.17 -21.51 10.30
C PHE A 192 0.00 -22.49 9.14
N GLN A 193 1.01 -23.37 9.20
CA GLN A 193 1.23 -24.43 8.19
C GLN A 193 1.38 -23.88 6.76
N SER A 194 1.91 -22.67 6.63
CA SER A 194 1.97 -21.94 5.36
C SER A 194 0.59 -21.63 4.73
N ASP A 195 -0.50 -21.79 5.47
CA ASP A 195 -1.86 -21.52 5.02
C ASP A 195 -2.32 -20.11 5.43
N THR A 196 -2.41 -19.24 4.43
CA THR A 196 -2.88 -17.86 4.60
C THR A 196 -4.34 -17.80 5.06
N ASN A 197 -5.17 -18.81 4.75
CA ASN A 197 -6.55 -18.86 5.23
C ASN A 197 -6.62 -19.12 6.73
N LEU A 198 -5.77 -19.99 7.29
CA LEU A 198 -5.71 -20.20 8.73
C LEU A 198 -5.31 -18.92 9.45
N TYR A 199 -4.34 -18.19 8.91
CA TYR A 199 -3.94 -16.89 9.47
C TYR A 199 -5.05 -15.84 9.36
N TYR A 200 -5.75 -15.76 8.22
CA TYR A 200 -6.93 -14.90 8.07
C TYR A 200 -8.01 -15.20 9.12
N GLN A 201 -8.35 -16.47 9.34
CA GLN A 201 -9.36 -16.84 10.34
C GLN A 201 -8.91 -16.44 11.75
N TYR A 202 -7.63 -16.58 12.05
CA TYR A 202 -7.05 -16.11 13.31
C TYR A 202 -7.20 -14.58 13.45
N LEU A 203 -6.78 -13.79 12.46
CA LEU A 203 -6.94 -12.33 12.48
C LEU A 203 -8.41 -11.92 12.63
N LYS A 204 -9.31 -12.57 11.88
CA LYS A 204 -10.76 -12.32 11.98
C LYS A 204 -11.29 -12.60 13.39
N SER A 205 -10.79 -13.67 14.03
CA SER A 205 -11.19 -13.99 15.40
C SER A 205 -10.71 -12.93 16.41
N LEU A 206 -9.50 -12.39 16.24
CA LEU A 206 -9.00 -11.30 17.07
C LEU A 206 -9.86 -10.05 16.90
N MET A 207 -10.15 -9.69 15.65
CA MET A 207 -10.99 -8.54 15.29
C MET A 207 -12.38 -8.63 15.91
N LEU A 208 -13.04 -9.80 15.83
CA LEU A 208 -14.38 -10.00 16.41
C LEU A 208 -14.39 -10.02 17.95
N ASN A 209 -13.25 -10.33 18.58
CA ASN A 209 -13.11 -10.38 20.02
C ASN A 209 -12.62 -9.06 20.64
N GLN A 210 -12.28 -8.06 19.83
CA GLN A 210 -11.94 -6.74 20.34
C GLN A 210 -13.21 -6.03 20.86
N SER A 211 -13.12 -5.50 22.08
CA SER A 211 -14.17 -4.70 22.72
C SER A 211 -14.16 -3.22 22.32
N LEU A 212 -13.34 -2.86 21.32
CA LEU A 212 -13.19 -1.49 20.87
C LEU A 212 -14.43 -1.06 20.09
N LEU A 213 -15.28 -0.26 20.74
CA LEU A 213 -16.18 0.65 20.04
C LEU A 213 -15.30 1.69 19.34
N VAL A 214 -14.99 1.47 18.07
CA VAL A 214 -14.33 2.48 17.24
C VAL A 214 -15.35 3.59 16.99
N ASN A 215 -15.42 4.54 17.92
CA ASN A 215 -16.27 5.73 17.85
C ASN A 215 -15.49 6.87 17.21
N GLU A 216 -14.83 6.57 16.09
CA GLU A 216 -13.93 7.49 15.41
C GLU A 216 -14.54 7.92 14.08
N THR A 217 -14.33 9.17 13.72
CA THR A 217 -14.68 9.67 12.39
C THR A 217 -13.80 8.97 11.36
N TYR A 218 -14.38 8.02 10.62
CA TYR A 218 -13.78 7.12 9.63
C TYR A 218 -13.02 7.77 8.46
N ASN A 219 -12.86 9.10 8.44
CA ASN A 219 -12.26 9.86 7.34
C ASN A 219 -11.12 10.80 7.78
N ASP A 220 -10.61 10.67 9.01
CA ASP A 220 -9.39 11.37 9.41
C ASP A 220 -8.16 10.59 8.93
N TYR A 221 -7.86 10.71 7.65
CA TYR A 221 -6.73 10.00 7.03
C TYR A 221 -5.40 10.43 7.61
N LYS A 222 -5.28 11.68 8.11
CA LYS A 222 -4.06 12.14 8.77
C LYS A 222 -3.79 11.30 10.01
N LYS A 223 -4.83 10.98 10.80
CA LYS A 223 -4.68 10.14 11.99
C LYS A 223 -4.07 8.78 11.68
N TRP A 224 -4.49 8.12 10.60
CA TRP A 224 -3.90 6.83 10.20
C TRP A 224 -2.43 6.96 9.82
N ILE A 225 -2.06 8.07 9.18
CA ILE A 225 -0.65 8.34 8.87
C ILE A 225 0.13 8.62 10.16
N ASP A 226 -0.41 9.40 11.09
CA ASP A 226 0.23 9.68 12.39
C ASP A 226 0.47 8.38 13.18
N GLU A 227 -0.50 7.48 13.23
CA GLU A 227 -0.36 6.16 13.87
C GLU A 227 0.75 5.31 13.24
N SER A 228 0.92 5.38 11.92
CA SER A 228 2.02 4.72 11.22
C SER A 228 3.38 5.37 11.46
N VAL A 229 3.44 6.68 11.72
CA VAL A 229 4.69 7.38 12.09
C VAL A 229 5.14 7.03 13.51
N ASP A 230 4.20 6.80 14.43
CA ASP A 230 4.48 6.53 15.84
C ASP A 230 5.04 5.11 16.09
N TYR A 231 4.91 4.19 15.14
CA TYR A 231 5.34 2.78 15.23
C TYR A 231 6.78 2.53 14.76
#